data_AF-A0A4R6M4U1-F1
#
_entry.id   AF-A0A4R6M4U1-F1
#
_cell.length_a   1.000
_cell.length_b   1.000
_cell.length_c   1.000
_cell.angle_alpha   90.00
_cell.angle_beta   90.00
_cell.angle_gamma   90.00
#
_symmetry.space_group_name_H-M   'P 1'
#
loop_
_entity.id
_entity.type
_entity.pdbx_description
1 polymer ?
#
loop_
_entity_poly.entity_id
_entity_poly.type
_entity_poly.pdbx_seq_one_letter_code
_entity_poly.pdbx_strand_id
1 'polypeptide(L)' 'MNDLKEMSFADLKAAGDYVSKLKSERIADLKSQGMDTKTDKGLEDMDKLEFDIHTILFARIMKLKKS' A
#
# COMPACT_ATOMS: atom_id res chain seq x y z
N MET A 1 10.31 -4.29 -6.56
CA MET A 1 9.16 -5.15 -6.97
C MET A 1 9.41 -6.64 -6.73
N ASN A 2 10.65 -7.14 -6.80
CA ASN A 2 10.95 -8.54 -6.44
C ASN A 2 10.80 -8.82 -4.94
N ASP A 3 11.13 -7.85 -4.07
CA ASP A 3 11.10 -8.09 -2.62
C ASP A 3 9.68 -8.38 -2.09
N LEU A 4 8.66 -7.68 -2.61
CA LEU A 4 7.25 -7.93 -2.26
C LEU A 4 6.78 -9.33 -2.69
N LYS A 5 7.36 -9.90 -3.74
CA LYS A 5 6.96 -11.24 -4.22
C LYS A 5 7.48 -12.36 -3.33
N GLU A 6 8.54 -12.12 -2.56
CA GLU A 6 9.15 -13.08 -1.63
C GLU A 6 8.54 -13.00 -0.22
N MET A 7 7.87 -11.90 0.13
CA MET A 7 7.22 -11.71 1.44
C MET A 7 6.12 -12.75 1.71
N SER A 8 5.86 -13.12 2.97
CA SER A 8 4.75 -14.02 3.29
C SER A 8 3.39 -13.34 3.11
N PHE A 9 2.30 -14.11 3.22
CA PHE A 9 0.95 -13.56 3.15
C PHE A 9 0.66 -12.62 4.34
N ALA A 10 1.14 -12.98 5.53
CA ALA A 10 1.02 -12.17 6.73
C ALA A 10 1.82 -10.86 6.61
N ASP A 11 3.04 -10.93 6.07
CA ASP A 11 3.89 -9.75 5.89
C ASP A 11 3.29 -8.78 4.87
N LEU A 12 2.75 -9.28 3.75
CA LEU A 12 2.08 -8.45 2.76
C LEU A 12 0.84 -7.75 3.33
N LYS A 13 0.04 -8.47 4.13
CA LYS A 13 -1.11 -7.87 4.82
C LYS A 13 -0.66 -6.78 5.79
N ALA A 14 0.35 -7.06 6.62
CA ALA A 14 0.88 -6.09 7.57
C ALA A 14 1.47 -4.86 6.88
N ALA A 15 2.18 -5.05 5.76
CA ALA A 15 2.70 -3.97 4.94
C ALA A 15 1.56 -3.09 4.37
N GLY A 16 0.48 -3.71 3.85
CA GLY A 16 -0.70 -2.99 3.37
C GLY A 16 -1.34 -2.15 4.48
N ASP A 17 -1.63 -2.76 5.63
CA ASP A 17 -2.21 -2.09 6.80
C ASP A 17 -1.35 -0.89 7.25
N TYR A 18 -0.01 -1.05 7.22
CA TYR A 18 0.94 0.01 7.57
C TYR A 18 0.97 1.16 6.55
N VAL A 19 0.95 0.86 5.25
CA VAL A 19 0.92 1.89 4.19
C VAL A 19 -0.37 2.72 4.27
N SER A 20 -1.53 2.10 4.48
CA SER A 20 -2.80 2.84 4.63
C SER A 20 -2.78 3.77 5.86
N LYS A 21 -2.14 3.35 6.95
CA LYS A 21 -1.93 4.19 8.15
C LYS A 21 -1.04 5.39 7.85
N LEU A 22 0.13 5.17 7.26
CA LEU A 22 1.07 6.23 6.88
C LEU A 22 0.43 7.25 5.94
N LYS A 23 -0.32 6.78 4.95
CA LYS A 23 -1.04 7.64 4.01
C LYS A 23 -2.07 8.52 4.72
N SER A 24 -2.80 7.97 5.68
CA SER A 24 -3.77 8.72 6.49
C SER A 24 -3.09 9.79 7.34
N GLU A 25 -1.97 9.46 7.98
CA GLU A 25 -1.14 10.39 8.77
C GLU A 25 -0.59 11.53 7.88
N ARG A 26 -0.07 11.19 6.69
CA ARG A 26 0.45 12.17 5.72
C ARG A 26 -0.63 13.12 5.22
N ILE A 27 -1.83 12.62 4.92
CA ILE A 27 -2.97 13.47 4.52
C ILE A 27 -3.35 14.44 5.64
N ALA A 28 -3.38 13.97 6.89
CA ALA A 28 -3.70 14.82 8.04
C ALA A 28 -2.65 15.92 8.23
N ASP A 29 -1.36 15.57 8.12
CA ASP A 29 -0.24 16.51 8.20
C ASP A 29 -0.32 17.58 7.10
N LEU A 30 -0.47 17.17 5.83
CA LEU A 30 -0.60 18.10 4.70
C LEU A 30 -1.80 19.05 4.85
N LYS A 31 -2.95 18.53 5.29
CA LYS A 31 -4.13 19.36 5.56
C LYS A 31 -3.89 20.36 6.68
N SER A 32 -3.17 19.97 7.74
CA SER A 32 -2.83 20.87 8.85
C SER A 32 -1.92 22.02 8.42
N GLN A 33 -1.12 21.79 7.38
CA GLN A 33 -0.22 22.78 6.78
C GLN A 33 -0.89 23.57 5.64
N GLY A 34 -2.17 23.32 5.34
CA GLY A 34 -2.89 23.98 4.24
C GLY A 34 -2.39 23.59 2.85
N MET A 35 -1.70 22.45 2.72
CA MET A 35 -1.15 21.95 1.47
C MET A 35 -2.17 21.14 0.66
N ASP A 36 -2.07 21.20 -0.67
CA ASP A 36 -2.86 20.35 -1.56
C ASP A 36 -2.33 18.91 -1.52
N THR A 37 -3.21 17.96 -1.22
CA THR A 37 -2.89 16.54 -1.17
C THR A 37 -2.89 15.88 -2.55
N LYS A 38 -3.45 16.52 -3.58
CA LYS A 38 -3.61 15.90 -4.91
C LYS A 38 -2.31 15.80 -5.71
N THR A 39 -1.32 16.62 -5.38
CA THR A 39 -0.04 16.69 -6.09
C THR A 39 1.14 16.23 -5.22
N ASP A 40 0.87 15.71 -4.01
CA ASP A 40 1.91 15.21 -3.12
C ASP A 40 2.49 13.89 -3.67
N LYS A 41 3.77 13.93 -4.01
CA LYS A 41 4.49 12.77 -4.57
C LYS A 41 4.53 11.59 -3.60
N GLY A 42 4.62 11.86 -2.29
CA GLY A 42 4.63 10.82 -1.27
C GLY A 42 3.32 10.03 -1.24
N LEU A 43 2.18 10.72 -1.35
CA LEU A 43 0.87 10.07 -1.46
C LEU A 43 0.74 9.24 -2.76
N GLU A 44 1.23 9.75 -3.89
CA GLU A 44 1.23 9.01 -5.16
C GLU A 44 2.08 7.73 -5.09
N ASP A 45 3.24 7.79 -4.43
CA ASP A 45 4.11 6.62 -4.28
C ASP A 45 3.53 5.60 -3.28
N MET A 46 2.84 6.07 -2.23
CA MET A 46 2.07 5.20 -1.33
C MET A 46 0.89 4.52 -2.05
N ASP A 47 0.18 5.22 -2.93
CA ASP A 47 -0.90 4.64 -3.75
C ASP A 47 -0.40 3.49 -4.62
N LYS A 48 0.77 3.67 -5.26
CA LYS A 48 1.40 2.62 -6.07
C LYS A 48 1.78 1.42 -5.23
N LEU A 49 2.39 1.65 -4.06
CA LEU A 49 2.78 0.56 -3.16
C LEU A 49 1.56 -0.21 -2.64
N GLU A 50 0.49 0.48 -2.26
CA GLU A 50 -0.79 -0.13 -1.84
C GLU A 50 -1.39 -0.98 -2.96
N PHE A 51 -1.38 -0.48 -4.20
CA PHE A 51 -1.84 -1.22 -5.38
C PHE A 51 -1.01 -2.48 -5.65
N ASP A 52 0.32 -2.38 -5.58
CA ASP A 52 1.21 -3.52 -5.80
C ASP A 52 1.01 -4.62 -4.75
N ILE A 53 0.90 -4.25 -3.48
CA ILE A 53 0.62 -5.18 -2.36
C ILE A 53 -0.70 -5.91 -2.61
N HIS A 54 -1.78 -5.18 -2.90
CA HIS A 54 -3.09 -5.76 -3.16
C HIS A 54 -3.09 -6.67 -4.40
N THR A 55 -2.37 -6.30 -5.45
CA THR A 55 -2.24 -7.11 -6.67
C THR A 55 -1.57 -8.45 -6.36
N ILE A 56 -0.48 -8.45 -5.58
CA ILE A 56 0.23 -9.68 -5.20
C ILE A 56 -0.65 -10.55 -4.28
N LEU A 57 -1.30 -9.96 -3.28
CA LEU A 57 -2.23 -10.66 -2.40
C LEU A 57 -3.35 -11.32 -3.19
N PHE A 58 -4.01 -10.57 -4.08
CA PHE A 58 -5.08 -11.07 -4.93
C PHE A 58 -4.60 -12.26 -5.79
N ALA A 59 -3.45 -12.12 -6.44
CA ALA A 59 -2.89 -13.20 -7.26
C ALA A 59 -2.63 -14.48 -6.45
N ARG A 60 -2.17 -14.35 -5.20
CA ARG A 60 -1.95 -15.50 -4.29
C ARG A 60 -3.25 -16.14 -3.83
N ILE A 61 -4.26 -15.36 -3.46
CA ILE A 61 -5.60 -15.87 -3.11
C ILE A 61 -6.18 -16.67 -4.29
N MET A 62 -6.08 -16.14 -5.50
CA MET A 62 -6.58 -16.80 -6.70
C MET A 62 -5.87 -18.11 -7.01
N LYS A 63 -4.58 -18.25 -6.67
CA LYS A 63 -3.86 -19.53 -6.78
C LYS A 63 -4.34 -20.55 -5.75
N LEU A 64 -4.58 -20.12 -4.51
CA LEU A 64 -5.12 -21.00 -3.45
C LEU A 64 -6.52 -21.51 -3.79
N LYS A 65 -7.39 -20.65 -4.36
CA LYS A 65 -8.74 -21.05 -4.79
C LYS A 65 -8.75 -22.10 -5.91
N LYS A 66 -7.66 -22.21 -6.68
CA LYS A 66 -7.51 -23.15 -7.79
C LYS A 66 -6.83 -24.47 -7.40
N SER A 67 -6.32 -24.58 -6.18
CA SER A 67 -5.75 -25.82 -5.61
C SER A 67 -6.82 -26.56 -4.82
#